data_AF-A0A4Y9ZFA2-F1
#
_entry.id   AF-A0A4Y9ZFA2-F1
#
_cell.length_a   1.000
_cell.length_b   1.000
_cell.length_c   1.000
_cell.angle_alpha   90.00
_cell.angle_beta   90.00
_cell.angle_gamma   90.00
#
_symmetry.space_group_name_H-M   'P 1'
#
loop_
_entity.id
_entity.type
_entity.pdbx_description
1 polymer ?
#
loop_
_entity_poly.entity_id
_entity_poly.type
_entity_poly.pdbx_seq_one_letter_code
_entity_poly.pdbx_strand_id
1 'polypeptide(L)'
;MVKSAHDNIWFVLLAEQDIPMFCLDLSIVVIQKFCLRPVKFLRYLAWCILGVAGPQTSILFNDAPVDDDDNLVKHGTYFFSAPEMSNFERIFEEKPDFEHIPIRDESYDLFEPDKFEENEEDGFRDELLKRDSPCIFTNWDRGNSTRLIQEDELLQHVIKDRSVDPLINEDLSKLDLNNVHNGFIVNAEMQQGFRMHLASVLQTPNCVLAPEDIPTRAEHHVDPTDSYPVNLRYTFQWFEKNPAVLALAPNNSDARSK
;
A
#
# COMPACT_ATOMS: atom_id res chain seq x y z
N MET A 1 -2.74 -14.70 -27.64
CA MET A 1 -2.93 -14.96 -26.20
C MET A 1 -4.25 -14.32 -25.79
N VAL A 2 -5.25 -15.12 -25.42
CA VAL A 2 -6.59 -14.61 -25.05
C VAL A 2 -6.45 -14.04 -23.64
N LYS A 3 -6.53 -12.70 -23.48
CA LYS A 3 -6.61 -12.07 -22.16
C LYS A 3 -7.77 -12.73 -21.41
N SER A 4 -7.48 -13.34 -20.27
CA SER A 4 -8.53 -13.77 -19.34
C SER A 4 -9.46 -12.58 -19.13
N ALA A 5 -10.77 -12.77 -19.30
CA ALA A 5 -11.77 -11.78 -18.99
C ALA A 5 -11.74 -11.55 -17.47
N HIS A 6 -10.83 -10.70 -17.02
CA HIS A 6 -10.75 -10.34 -15.62
C HIS A 6 -11.96 -9.47 -15.28
N ASP A 7 -12.62 -9.81 -14.17
CA ASP A 7 -13.69 -9.02 -13.57
C ASP A 7 -13.10 -7.70 -13.06
N ASN A 8 -12.81 -6.79 -13.99
CA ASN A 8 -12.15 -5.53 -13.73
C ASN A 8 -13.14 -4.37 -13.73
N ILE A 9 -12.74 -3.27 -13.10
CA ILE A 9 -13.40 -1.97 -13.14
C ILE A 9 -12.41 -0.92 -13.65
N TRP A 10 -12.97 0.21 -14.10
CA TRP A 10 -12.22 1.42 -14.36
C TRP A 10 -12.44 2.37 -13.20
N PHE A 11 -11.37 2.81 -12.55
CA PHE A 11 -11.44 3.83 -11.50
C PHE A 11 -10.78 5.11 -11.97
N VAL A 12 -11.60 6.10 -12.30
CA VAL A 12 -11.18 7.41 -12.80
C VAL A 12 -10.94 8.35 -11.61
N LEU A 13 -9.71 8.83 -11.50
CA LEU A 13 -9.27 9.72 -10.42
C LEU A 13 -9.32 11.18 -10.86
N LEU A 14 -9.05 11.44 -12.14
CA LEU A 14 -9.09 12.79 -12.74
C LEU A 14 -9.72 12.70 -14.14
N ALA A 15 -10.62 13.65 -14.42
CA ALA A 15 -11.25 13.81 -15.72
C ALA A 15 -11.36 15.30 -16.06
N GLU A 16 -11.03 15.67 -17.29
CA GLU A 16 -11.24 17.02 -17.84
C GLU A 16 -12.36 16.97 -18.87
N GLN A 17 -13.41 17.79 -18.73
CA GLN A 17 -14.51 17.89 -19.70
C GLN A 17 -15.05 16.50 -20.13
N ASP A 18 -15.23 15.60 -19.17
CA ASP A 18 -15.69 14.21 -19.34
C ASP A 18 -14.71 13.26 -20.05
N ILE A 19 -13.43 13.66 -20.24
CA ILE A 19 -12.35 12.83 -20.75
C ILE A 19 -11.48 12.33 -19.58
N PRO A 20 -11.33 11.02 -19.35
CA PRO A 20 -10.49 10.50 -18.28
C PRO A 20 -9.01 10.79 -18.56
N MET A 21 -8.37 11.60 -17.71
CA MET A 21 -6.94 11.91 -17.79
C MET A 21 -6.10 10.91 -16.99
N PHE A 22 -6.63 10.42 -15.87
CA PHE A 22 -5.95 9.46 -15.03
C PHE A 22 -6.94 8.41 -14.49
N CYS A 23 -6.71 7.15 -14.86
CA CYS A 23 -7.57 6.04 -14.47
C CYS A 23 -6.76 4.78 -14.16
N LEU A 24 -7.32 3.93 -13.30
CA LEU A 24 -6.77 2.63 -12.92
C LEU A 24 -7.67 1.51 -13.44
N ASP A 25 -7.07 0.50 -14.07
CA ASP A 25 -7.72 -0.77 -14.39
C ASP A 25 -7.51 -1.73 -13.21
N LEU A 26 -8.56 -1.96 -12.42
CA LEU A 26 -8.46 -2.69 -11.16
C LEU A 26 -9.28 -3.98 -11.18
N SER A 27 -8.66 -5.08 -10.74
CA SER A 27 -9.36 -6.35 -10.58
C SER A 27 -10.19 -6.37 -9.29
N ILE A 28 -11.51 -6.60 -9.42
CA ILE A 28 -12.42 -6.74 -8.28
C ILE A 28 -11.95 -7.87 -7.36
N VAL A 29 -11.53 -8.99 -7.95
CA VAL A 29 -11.05 -10.17 -7.21
C VAL A 29 -9.81 -9.84 -6.37
N VAL A 30 -8.97 -8.92 -6.83
CA VAL A 30 -7.79 -8.46 -6.08
C VAL A 30 -8.23 -7.52 -4.96
N ILE A 31 -9.08 -6.54 -5.24
CA ILE A 31 -9.62 -5.61 -4.23
C ILE A 31 -10.29 -6.37 -3.08
N GLN A 32 -11.17 -7.33 -3.39
CA GLN A 32 -11.90 -8.13 -2.39
C GLN A 32 -10.99 -8.98 -1.50
N LYS A 33 -9.75 -9.25 -1.91
CA LYS A 33 -8.76 -9.94 -1.06
C LYS A 33 -8.09 -9.01 -0.05
N PHE A 34 -8.08 -7.71 -0.33
CA PHE A 34 -7.42 -6.71 0.52
C PHE A 34 -8.39 -6.00 1.44
N CYS A 35 -9.63 -5.82 1.00
CA CYS A 35 -10.65 -5.11 1.73
C CYS A 35 -12.00 -5.80 1.56
N LEU A 36 -12.71 -5.99 2.67
CA LEU A 36 -14.07 -6.52 2.74
C LEU A 36 -15.10 -5.52 2.18
N ARG A 37 -14.74 -4.22 2.12
CA ARG A 37 -15.57 -3.13 1.58
C ARG A 37 -14.91 -2.54 0.33
N PRO A 38 -15.24 -3.05 -0.86
CA PRO A 38 -14.46 -2.77 -2.06
C PRO A 38 -14.63 -1.33 -2.57
N VAL A 39 -15.79 -0.69 -2.37
CA VAL A 39 -15.97 0.75 -2.68
C VAL A 39 -15.15 1.61 -1.74
N LYS A 40 -15.17 1.32 -0.43
CA LYS A 40 -14.32 1.98 0.56
C LYS A 40 -12.83 1.87 0.23
N PHE A 41 -12.41 0.75 -0.35
CA PHE A 41 -11.03 0.57 -0.83
C PHE A 41 -10.69 1.52 -1.99
N LEU A 42 -11.62 1.82 -2.90
CA LEU A 42 -11.40 2.83 -3.95
C LEU A 42 -11.16 4.22 -3.35
N ARG A 43 -11.93 4.58 -2.31
CA ARG A 43 -11.71 5.83 -1.58
C ARG A 43 -10.33 5.86 -0.91
N TYR A 44 -9.89 4.73 -0.34
CA TYR A 44 -8.55 4.59 0.22
C TYR A 44 -7.46 4.76 -0.84
N LEU A 45 -7.63 4.17 -2.04
CA LEU A 45 -6.69 4.35 -3.16
C LEU A 45 -6.64 5.81 -3.61
N ALA A 46 -7.79 6.46 -3.76
CA ALA A 46 -7.85 7.88 -4.10
C ALA A 46 -7.13 8.74 -3.06
N TRP A 47 -7.36 8.52 -1.77
CA TRP A 47 -6.60 9.19 -0.72
C TRP A 47 -5.10 8.87 -0.79
N CYS A 48 -4.72 7.62 -1.04
CA CYS A 48 -3.31 7.25 -1.16
C CYS A 48 -2.61 7.92 -2.34
N ILE A 49 -3.32 8.19 -3.43
CA ILE A 49 -2.73 8.75 -4.64
C ILE A 49 -2.82 10.28 -4.65
N LEU A 50 -3.98 10.80 -4.28
CA LEU A 50 -4.32 12.23 -4.35
C LEU A 50 -4.12 12.93 -3.00
N GLY A 51 -3.93 12.23 -1.89
CA GLY A 51 -3.77 12.85 -0.56
C GLY A 51 -5.00 13.60 -0.04
N VAL A 52 -6.14 13.54 -0.75
CA VAL A 52 -7.38 14.22 -0.37
C VAL A 52 -8.28 13.26 0.41
N ALA A 53 -8.66 13.65 1.62
CA ALA A 53 -9.63 12.95 2.45
C ALA A 53 -10.63 13.95 3.04
N GLY A 54 -11.83 13.46 3.38
CA GLY A 54 -12.83 14.25 4.07
C GLY A 54 -14.27 13.94 3.65
N PRO A 55 -15.26 14.49 4.38
CA PRO A 55 -16.67 14.21 4.17
C PRO A 55 -17.22 14.72 2.83
N GLN A 56 -16.47 15.60 2.14
CA GLN A 56 -16.82 16.12 0.83
C GLN A 56 -16.34 15.24 -0.32
N THR A 57 -15.53 14.22 -0.05
CA THR A 57 -15.09 13.25 -1.06
C THR A 57 -16.17 12.20 -1.29
N SER A 58 -16.30 11.70 -2.52
CA SER A 58 -17.23 10.63 -2.85
C SER A 58 -16.71 9.77 -4.00
N ILE A 59 -17.19 8.53 -4.04
CA ILE A 59 -17.06 7.65 -5.20
C ILE A 59 -18.39 7.72 -5.95
N LEU A 60 -18.34 7.95 -7.25
CA LEU A 60 -19.50 8.02 -8.12
C LEU A 60 -19.54 6.79 -9.04
N PHE A 61 -20.74 6.30 -9.30
CA PHE A 61 -21.04 5.29 -10.31
C PHE A 61 -22.33 5.70 -11.03
N ASN A 62 -22.30 5.81 -12.37
CA ASN A 62 -23.39 6.40 -13.16
C ASN A 62 -23.82 7.78 -12.63
N ASP A 63 -22.85 8.67 -12.38
CA ASP A 63 -23.04 10.05 -11.88
C ASP A 63 -23.75 10.16 -10.53
N ALA A 64 -23.88 9.06 -9.80
CA ALA A 64 -24.48 9.01 -8.47
C ALA A 64 -23.46 8.56 -7.42
N PRO A 65 -23.43 9.18 -6.23
CA PRO A 65 -22.62 8.70 -5.12
C PRO A 65 -22.99 7.26 -4.72
N VAL A 66 -21.98 6.42 -4.51
CA VAL A 66 -22.13 5.06 -3.98
C VAL A 66 -21.69 5.01 -2.52
N ASP A 67 -22.31 4.13 -1.74
CA ASP A 67 -21.98 3.95 -0.33
C ASP A 67 -20.68 3.14 -0.18
N ASP A 68 -19.93 3.40 0.88
CA ASP A 68 -18.70 2.67 1.18
C ASP A 68 -18.95 1.16 1.42
N ASP A 69 -20.17 0.81 1.85
CA ASP A 69 -20.63 -0.57 2.07
C ASP A 69 -21.12 -1.28 0.79
N ASP A 70 -21.18 -0.58 -0.34
CA ASP A 70 -21.61 -1.16 -1.61
C ASP A 70 -20.55 -2.09 -2.24
N ASN A 71 -21.02 -2.96 -3.13
CA ASN A 71 -20.16 -3.83 -3.93
C ASN A 71 -19.81 -3.21 -5.29
N LEU A 72 -18.66 -3.61 -5.84
CA LEU A 72 -18.26 -3.21 -7.18
C LEU A 72 -19.00 -4.00 -8.25
N VAL A 73 -19.42 -3.29 -9.30
CA VAL A 73 -20.06 -3.85 -10.48
C VAL A 73 -18.98 -4.17 -11.51
N LYS A 74 -18.99 -5.41 -12.01
CA LYS A 74 -18.07 -5.86 -13.07
C LYS A 74 -18.15 -4.96 -14.29
N HIS A 75 -17.00 -4.56 -14.82
CA HIS A 75 -16.87 -3.63 -15.95
C HIS A 75 -17.49 -2.24 -15.69
N GLY A 76 -17.73 -1.90 -14.42
CA GLY A 76 -18.19 -0.58 -14.03
C GLY A 76 -17.08 0.48 -14.14
N THR A 77 -17.48 1.72 -14.41
CA THR A 77 -16.62 2.90 -14.36
C THR A 77 -16.99 3.73 -13.14
N TYR A 78 -16.04 3.87 -12.23
CA TYR A 78 -16.17 4.62 -10.99
C TYR A 78 -15.37 5.91 -11.09
N PHE A 79 -15.88 7.00 -10.53
CA PHE A 79 -15.20 8.30 -10.52
C PHE A 79 -14.95 8.75 -9.08
N PHE A 80 -13.75 9.21 -8.79
CA PHE A 80 -13.49 9.95 -7.56
C PHE A 80 -13.92 11.41 -7.75
N SER A 81 -14.73 11.91 -6.83
CA SER A 81 -15.17 13.31 -6.82
C SER A 81 -14.77 13.96 -5.52
N ALA A 82 -14.12 15.12 -5.63
CA ALA A 82 -13.69 15.93 -4.50
C ALA A 82 -13.81 17.42 -4.89
N PRO A 83 -14.73 18.19 -4.26
CA PRO A 83 -14.98 19.59 -4.60
C PRO A 83 -13.75 20.51 -4.44
N GLU A 84 -12.82 20.16 -3.56
CA GLU A 84 -11.60 20.93 -3.28
C GLU A 84 -10.42 20.55 -4.20
N MET A 85 -10.61 19.62 -5.15
CA MET A 85 -9.56 19.18 -6.09
C MET A 85 -9.19 20.19 -7.18
N SER A 86 -9.74 21.41 -7.18
CA SER A 86 -9.23 22.50 -8.05
C SER A 86 -7.75 22.80 -7.82
N ASN A 87 -7.17 22.37 -6.69
CA ASN A 87 -5.74 22.47 -6.42
C ASN A 87 -4.90 21.30 -6.98
N PHE A 88 -5.52 20.22 -7.46
CA PHE A 88 -4.83 19.03 -7.97
C PHE A 88 -4.63 19.07 -9.49
N GLU A 89 -5.55 19.72 -10.23
CA GLU A 89 -5.29 20.19 -11.60
C GLU A 89 -3.98 21.00 -11.62
N ARG A 90 -3.77 21.84 -10.58
CA ARG A 90 -2.53 22.57 -10.36
C ARG A 90 -1.29 21.69 -10.16
N ILE A 91 -1.38 20.49 -9.57
CA ILE A 91 -0.21 19.60 -9.39
C ILE A 91 0.22 18.97 -10.72
N PHE A 92 -0.71 18.61 -11.60
CA PHE A 92 -0.39 18.15 -12.96
C PHE A 92 0.07 19.30 -13.85
N GLU A 93 -0.48 20.51 -13.68
CA GLU A 93 -0.03 21.72 -14.37
C GLU A 93 1.36 22.22 -13.89
N GLU A 94 1.64 22.16 -12.59
CA GLU A 94 2.92 22.57 -11.99
C GLU A 94 4.02 21.49 -12.11
N LYS A 95 3.64 20.22 -12.34
CA LYS A 95 4.57 19.09 -12.53
C LYS A 95 4.32 18.38 -13.87
N PRO A 96 4.69 19.00 -15.01
CA PRO A 96 4.54 18.39 -16.34
C PRO A 96 5.27 17.05 -16.52
N ASP A 97 6.26 16.74 -15.67
CA ASP A 97 6.98 15.45 -15.69
C ASP A 97 6.15 14.26 -15.17
N PHE A 98 4.95 14.47 -14.61
CA PHE A 98 4.03 13.35 -14.31
C PHE A 98 3.51 12.66 -15.59
N GLU A 99 3.51 13.34 -16.74
CA GLU A 99 3.26 12.72 -18.07
C GLU A 99 4.35 11.71 -18.45
N HIS A 100 5.49 11.71 -17.75
CA HIS A 100 6.67 10.93 -18.07
C HIS A 100 7.13 10.01 -16.95
N ILE A 101 6.30 9.71 -15.95
CA ILE A 101 6.55 8.51 -15.15
C ILE A 101 6.31 7.35 -16.10
N PRO A 102 7.35 6.65 -16.59
CA PRO A 102 7.11 5.48 -17.40
C PRO A 102 6.25 4.56 -16.54
N ILE A 103 5.04 4.24 -17.01
CA ILE A 103 4.35 3.04 -16.58
C ILE A 103 5.41 1.96 -16.76
N ARG A 104 5.97 1.46 -15.65
CA ARG A 104 7.04 0.47 -15.71
C ARG A 104 6.48 -0.69 -16.51
N ASP A 105 6.92 -0.77 -17.76
CA ASP A 105 6.39 -1.69 -18.75
C ASP A 105 6.56 -3.11 -18.21
N GLU A 106 5.64 -4.01 -18.55
CA GLU A 106 5.50 -5.36 -17.99
C GLU A 106 6.75 -6.26 -18.22
N SER A 107 7.80 -5.74 -18.87
CA SER A 107 9.14 -6.30 -18.77
C SER A 107 9.73 -5.98 -17.40
N TYR A 108 9.55 -6.92 -16.48
CA TYR A 108 10.54 -7.22 -15.46
C TYR A 108 11.90 -7.37 -16.14
N ASP A 109 12.61 -6.26 -16.38
CA ASP A 109 14.07 -6.29 -16.39
C ASP A 109 14.42 -6.81 -15.01
N LEU A 110 14.80 -8.09 -14.99
CA LEU A 110 15.23 -8.83 -13.82
C LEU A 110 16.06 -7.89 -12.95
N PHE A 111 15.42 -7.37 -11.92
CA PHE A 111 16.02 -6.46 -10.97
C PHE A 111 17.30 -7.13 -10.49
N GLU A 112 18.46 -6.57 -10.84
CA GLU A 112 19.75 -7.18 -10.47
C GLU A 112 19.78 -7.24 -8.93
N PRO A 113 19.68 -8.44 -8.32
CA PRO A 113 19.66 -8.56 -6.87
C PRO A 113 20.95 -7.99 -6.24
N ASP A 114 22.02 -7.95 -7.04
CA ASP A 114 23.40 -7.61 -6.71
C ASP A 114 23.67 -6.13 -6.40
N LYS A 115 22.75 -5.20 -6.70
CA LYS A 115 22.95 -3.76 -6.35
C LYS A 115 22.47 -3.37 -4.97
N PHE A 116 21.80 -4.27 -4.25
CA PHE A 116 21.49 -4.09 -2.85
C PHE A 116 22.47 -4.95 -2.07
N GLU A 117 23.74 -4.56 -2.16
CA GLU A 117 24.75 -5.07 -1.24
C GLU A 117 24.17 -5.01 0.18
N GLU A 118 24.31 -6.15 0.85
CA GLU A 118 24.17 -6.33 2.28
C GLU A 118 25.06 -5.29 2.99
N ASN A 119 24.59 -4.05 3.10
CA ASN A 119 25.11 -3.11 4.07
C ASN A 119 24.61 -3.58 5.45
N GLU A 120 25.06 -4.77 5.87
CA GLU A 120 25.00 -5.24 7.25
C GLU A 120 25.91 -4.39 8.16
N GLU A 121 26.75 -3.50 7.58
CA GLU A 121 27.75 -2.70 8.30
C GLU A 121 27.21 -1.49 9.11
N ASP A 122 25.92 -1.13 9.04
CA ASP A 122 25.40 0.10 9.66
C ASP A 122 24.68 -0.07 11.02
N GLY A 123 24.58 -1.30 11.54
CA GLY A 123 23.89 -1.59 12.81
C GLY A 123 22.36 -1.41 12.77
N PHE A 124 21.77 -1.05 11.62
CA PHE A 124 20.32 -0.89 11.46
C PHE A 124 19.58 -2.17 11.79
N ARG A 125 20.10 -3.30 11.29
CA ARG A 125 19.55 -4.64 11.58
C ARG A 125 19.60 -4.95 13.07
N ASP A 126 20.67 -4.61 13.76
CA ASP A 126 20.83 -4.88 15.18
C ASP A 126 19.83 -4.04 16.01
N GLU A 127 19.61 -2.78 15.65
CA GLU A 127 18.57 -1.95 16.28
C GLU A 127 17.16 -2.50 16.01
N LEU A 128 16.90 -2.97 14.79
CA LEU A 128 15.64 -3.66 14.48
C LEU A 128 15.46 -4.92 15.32
N LEU A 129 16.49 -5.76 15.49
CA LEU A 129 16.40 -7.01 16.26
C LEU A 129 16.15 -6.81 17.76
N LYS A 130 16.47 -5.61 18.29
CA LYS A 130 16.10 -5.22 19.66
C LYS A 130 14.60 -4.97 19.81
N ARG A 131 13.93 -4.46 18.76
CA ARG A 131 12.50 -4.14 18.73
C ARG A 131 11.64 -5.31 18.20
N ASP A 132 12.12 -5.95 17.14
CA ASP A 132 11.38 -6.89 16.31
C ASP A 132 11.78 -8.33 16.61
N SER A 133 10.83 -9.24 16.40
CA SER A 133 11.14 -10.66 16.23
C SER A 133 11.74 -10.93 14.84
N PRO A 134 12.48 -12.04 14.64
CA PRO A 134 13.22 -12.31 13.40
C PRO A 134 12.37 -12.24 12.12
N CYS A 135 11.06 -12.46 12.20
CA CYS A 135 10.12 -11.97 11.21
C CYS A 135 8.86 -11.46 11.93
N ILE A 136 8.46 -10.21 11.68
CA ILE A 136 7.30 -9.61 12.37
C ILE A 136 5.95 -10.14 11.87
N PHE A 137 5.88 -10.71 10.67
CA PHE A 137 4.63 -11.22 10.09
C PHE A 137 4.49 -12.74 10.15
N THR A 138 5.59 -13.47 10.35
CA THR A 138 5.61 -14.96 10.35
C THR A 138 6.52 -15.45 11.47
N ASN A 139 6.32 -16.64 12.04
CA ASN A 139 7.22 -17.17 13.08
C ASN A 139 8.55 -17.70 12.56
N TRP A 140 8.98 -17.22 11.40
CA TRP A 140 10.25 -17.64 10.87
C TRP A 140 11.37 -17.13 11.78
N ASP A 141 12.26 -18.02 12.19
CA ASP A 141 13.38 -17.78 13.11
C ASP A 141 14.54 -16.99 12.46
N ARG A 142 14.37 -16.64 11.20
CA ARG A 142 15.29 -15.90 10.34
C ARG A 142 14.50 -14.85 9.57
N GLY A 143 15.09 -13.68 9.44
CA GLY A 143 14.62 -12.67 8.51
C GLY A 143 15.68 -11.63 8.26
N ASN A 144 15.41 -10.79 7.29
CA ASN A 144 16.26 -9.75 6.74
C ASN A 144 15.64 -8.40 7.08
N SER A 145 16.48 -7.39 7.33
CA SER A 145 16.02 -6.01 7.47
C SER A 145 15.49 -5.50 6.14
N THR A 146 14.34 -4.84 6.19
CA THR A 146 13.69 -4.20 5.04
C THR A 146 13.43 -2.74 5.39
N ARG A 147 13.83 -1.84 4.50
CA ARG A 147 13.56 -0.40 4.63
C ARG A 147 12.28 -0.03 3.88
N LEU A 148 11.46 0.82 4.50
CA LEU A 148 10.22 1.35 3.92
C LEU A 148 10.52 2.45 2.90
N ILE A 149 11.32 3.44 3.31
CA ILE A 149 11.78 4.53 2.45
C ILE A 149 13.21 4.23 2.02
N GLN A 150 13.41 4.28 0.71
CA GLN A 150 14.72 4.24 0.06
C GLN A 150 15.14 5.66 -0.35
N GLU A 151 16.37 5.81 -0.83
CA GLU A 151 16.87 7.08 -1.42
C GLU A 151 16.15 7.41 -2.74
N ASP A 152 14.85 7.66 -2.67
CA ASP A 152 14.00 8.08 -3.79
C ASP A 152 13.55 9.52 -3.53
N GLU A 153 14.13 10.45 -4.29
CA GLU A 153 13.85 11.89 -4.20
C GLU A 153 12.38 12.21 -4.46
N LEU A 154 11.71 11.45 -5.33
CA LEU A 154 10.29 11.63 -5.65
C LEU A 154 9.43 11.18 -4.48
N LEU A 155 9.71 10.02 -3.89
CA LEU A 155 8.99 9.54 -2.70
C LEU A 155 9.16 10.50 -1.52
N GLN A 156 10.38 11.00 -1.29
CA GLN A 156 10.66 12.02 -0.27
C GLN A 156 9.88 13.31 -0.51
N HIS A 157 9.73 13.72 -1.77
CA HIS A 157 8.95 14.90 -2.14
C HIS A 157 7.44 14.67 -1.89
N VAL A 158 6.90 13.52 -2.28
CA VAL A 158 5.50 13.14 -2.02
C VAL A 158 5.22 13.12 -0.52
N ILE A 159 6.13 12.59 0.30
CA ILE A 159 5.97 12.55 1.75
C ILE A 159 5.93 13.96 2.36
N LYS A 160 6.75 14.89 1.87
CA LYS A 160 6.75 16.29 2.33
C LYS A 160 5.51 17.07 1.88
N ASP A 161 4.98 16.79 0.69
CA ASP A 161 3.81 17.45 0.13
C ASP A 161 2.49 16.92 0.71
N ARG A 162 2.49 15.74 1.33
CA ARG A 162 1.29 15.17 1.95
C ARG A 162 0.87 16.00 3.17
N SER A 163 -0.42 16.33 3.20
CA SER A 163 -1.05 16.89 4.40
C SER A 163 -0.95 15.85 5.53
N VAL A 164 -0.36 16.24 6.66
CA VAL A 164 -0.24 15.36 7.84
C VAL A 164 -1.64 14.89 8.23
N ASP A 165 -1.83 13.58 8.34
CA ASP A 165 -3.09 13.03 8.84
C ASP A 165 -3.30 13.55 10.27
N PRO A 166 -4.38 14.31 10.56
CA PRO A 166 -4.61 14.87 11.87
C PRO A 166 -4.81 13.79 12.97
N LEU A 167 -5.07 12.54 12.59
CA LEU A 167 -5.14 11.40 13.50
C LEU A 167 -3.77 10.77 13.78
N ILE A 168 -2.81 10.95 12.88
CA ILE A 168 -1.47 10.39 12.96
C ILE A 168 -0.51 11.57 13.14
N ASN A 169 -0.28 11.95 14.40
CA ASN A 169 0.69 12.99 14.79
C ASN A 169 2.14 12.48 14.60
N GLU A 170 2.48 12.03 13.40
CA GLU A 170 3.80 11.55 13.03
C GLU A 170 4.66 12.72 12.56
N ASP A 171 5.72 12.96 13.34
CA ASP A 171 6.77 13.90 13.00
C ASP A 171 7.71 13.27 11.96
N LEU A 172 7.31 13.36 10.69
CA LEU A 172 8.08 12.85 9.54
C LEU A 172 9.44 13.53 9.37
N SER A 173 9.71 14.63 10.09
CA SER A 173 11.01 15.31 10.06
C SER A 173 12.16 14.47 10.66
N LYS A 174 11.81 13.39 11.39
CA LYS A 174 12.76 12.45 12.02
C LYS A 174 12.98 11.18 11.22
N LEU A 175 12.32 10.99 10.07
CA LEU A 175 12.56 9.83 9.22
C LEU A 175 13.90 9.98 8.50
N ASP A 176 14.93 9.40 9.11
CA ASP A 176 16.23 9.15 8.50
C ASP A 176 16.27 7.72 7.92
N LEU A 177 17.12 7.49 6.92
CA LEU A 177 17.27 6.19 6.23
C LEU A 177 17.62 5.05 7.19
N ASN A 178 18.37 5.36 8.24
CA ASN A 178 18.80 4.42 9.28
C ASN A 178 17.97 4.51 10.57
N ASN A 179 16.90 5.30 10.58
CA ASN A 179 15.99 5.33 11.71
C ASN A 179 15.27 3.98 11.79
N VAL A 180 15.26 3.34 12.98
CA VAL A 180 14.59 2.06 13.24
C VAL A 180 13.09 2.07 12.82
N HIS A 181 12.44 3.24 12.82
CA HIS A 181 11.07 3.41 12.35
C HIS A 181 10.92 3.32 10.82
N ASN A 182 12.00 3.46 10.05
CA ASN A 182 12.03 3.31 8.60
C ASN A 182 12.20 1.86 8.13
N GLY A 183 11.98 0.86 9.00
CA GLY A 183 12.05 -0.52 8.55
C GLY A 183 11.60 -1.53 9.59
N PHE A 184 11.69 -2.79 9.19
CA PHE A 184 11.31 -3.95 9.98
C PHE A 184 12.02 -5.21 9.48
N ILE A 185 11.91 -6.31 10.23
CA ILE A 185 12.50 -7.60 9.86
C ILE A 185 11.45 -8.55 9.29
N VAL A 186 11.71 -9.09 8.10
CA VAL A 186 10.84 -10.06 7.41
C VAL A 186 11.61 -11.20 6.78
N ASN A 187 10.95 -12.32 6.49
CA ASN A 187 11.60 -13.42 5.79
C ASN A 187 12.01 -13.01 4.34
N ALA A 188 12.90 -13.80 3.74
CA ALA A 188 13.48 -13.51 2.43
C ALA A 188 12.42 -13.34 1.32
N GLU A 189 11.36 -14.14 1.36
CA GLU A 189 10.30 -14.06 0.36
C GLU A 189 9.51 -12.75 0.47
N MET A 190 9.11 -12.38 1.69
CA MET A 190 8.43 -11.11 1.95
C MET A 190 9.29 -9.91 1.59
N GLN A 191 10.59 -9.95 1.93
CA GLN A 191 11.55 -8.92 1.52
C GLN A 191 11.60 -8.79 -0.01
N GLN A 192 11.69 -9.92 -0.71
CA GLN A 192 11.68 -9.94 -2.17
C GLN A 192 10.35 -9.39 -2.73
N GLY A 193 9.22 -9.72 -2.09
CA GLY A 193 7.91 -9.16 -2.39
C GLY A 193 7.87 -7.64 -2.31
N PHE A 194 8.41 -7.05 -1.23
CA PHE A 194 8.56 -5.60 -1.12
C PHE A 194 9.46 -5.02 -2.20
N ARG A 195 10.63 -5.64 -2.44
CA ARG A 195 11.60 -5.19 -3.44
C ARG A 195 11.03 -5.17 -4.86
N MET A 196 10.19 -6.14 -5.18
CA MET A 196 9.54 -6.25 -6.50
C MET A 196 8.22 -5.46 -6.57
N HIS A 197 7.84 -4.72 -5.53
CA HIS A 197 6.53 -4.05 -5.43
C HIS A 197 5.34 -5.01 -5.62
N LEU A 198 5.52 -6.26 -5.21
CA LEU A 198 4.51 -7.33 -5.25
C LEU A 198 3.78 -7.51 -3.91
N ALA A 199 4.17 -6.73 -2.90
CA ALA A 199 3.52 -6.72 -1.60
C ALA A 199 3.60 -5.33 -0.95
N SER A 200 2.70 -5.09 0.00
CA SER A 200 2.68 -3.89 0.83
C SER A 200 2.34 -4.20 2.30
N VAL A 201 2.62 -3.25 3.19
CA VAL A 201 2.03 -3.22 4.54
C VAL A 201 0.92 -2.19 4.56
N LEU A 202 -0.26 -2.59 4.99
CA LEU A 202 -1.39 -1.71 5.24
C LEU A 202 -1.55 -1.47 6.75
N GLN A 203 -1.41 -0.22 7.17
CA GLN A 203 -1.77 0.20 8.52
C GLN A 203 -3.27 0.50 8.61
N THR A 204 -3.92 -0.02 9.66
CA THR A 204 -5.29 0.32 10.05
C THR A 204 -5.39 0.52 11.58
N PRO A 205 -6.30 1.40 12.08
CA PRO A 205 -7.06 2.35 11.29
C PRO A 205 -6.16 3.39 10.59
N ASN A 206 -6.64 3.90 9.46
CA ASN A 206 -6.15 5.11 8.80
C ASN A 206 -7.35 6.03 8.52
N CYS A 207 -7.15 7.16 7.83
CA CYS A 207 -8.23 8.13 7.60
C CYS A 207 -9.42 7.60 6.78
N VAL A 208 -9.27 6.44 6.11
CA VAL A 208 -10.36 5.79 5.36
C VAL A 208 -10.72 4.44 5.96
N LEU A 209 -9.75 3.52 6.08
CA LEU A 209 -10.00 2.13 6.45
C LEU A 209 -9.85 1.90 7.95
N ALA A 210 -10.78 1.14 8.51
CA ALA A 210 -10.74 0.60 9.86
C ALA A 210 -10.22 -0.86 9.85
N PRO A 211 -9.75 -1.40 10.99
CA PRO A 211 -9.27 -2.79 11.06
C PRO A 211 -10.30 -3.83 10.59
N GLU A 212 -11.59 -3.56 10.80
CA GLU A 212 -12.71 -4.43 10.42
C GLU A 212 -12.96 -4.45 8.91
N ASP A 213 -12.40 -3.50 8.16
CA ASP A 213 -12.48 -3.47 6.70
C ASP A 213 -11.49 -4.47 6.08
N ILE A 214 -10.52 -4.97 6.83
CA ILE A 214 -9.45 -5.83 6.33
C ILE A 214 -9.73 -7.28 6.71
N PRO A 215 -9.58 -8.27 5.80
CA PRO A 215 -9.81 -9.67 6.14
C PRO A 215 -9.02 -10.10 7.38
N THR A 216 -9.60 -11.01 8.15
CA THR A 216 -8.99 -11.55 9.36
C THR A 216 -7.61 -12.13 9.07
N ARG A 217 -6.71 -11.97 10.02
CA ARG A 217 -5.33 -12.45 9.88
C ARG A 217 -5.25 -13.96 9.70
N ALA A 218 -4.21 -14.40 9.01
CA ALA A 218 -3.86 -15.82 8.97
C ALA A 218 -3.47 -16.30 10.38
N GLU A 219 -4.07 -17.41 10.81
CA GLU A 219 -3.71 -18.05 12.08
C GLU A 219 -2.31 -18.68 11.98
N HIS A 220 -1.45 -18.32 12.91
CA HIS A 220 -0.16 -18.97 13.16
C HIS A 220 0.07 -19.05 14.66
N HIS A 221 0.97 -19.94 15.09
CA HIS A 221 1.47 -19.92 16.46
C HIS A 221 1.99 -18.51 16.78
N VAL A 222 2.00 -18.07 18.03
CA VAL A 222 2.62 -16.78 18.38
C VAL A 222 3.59 -17.09 19.48
N ASP A 223 4.82 -16.60 19.37
CA ASP A 223 5.77 -16.74 20.47
C ASP A 223 5.16 -16.05 21.71
N PRO A 224 5.19 -16.68 22.90
CA PRO A 224 4.67 -16.05 24.12
C PRO A 224 5.27 -14.67 24.43
N THR A 225 6.45 -14.33 23.89
CA THR A 225 7.06 -13.01 24.04
C THR A 225 6.55 -11.99 23.04
N ASP A 226 5.88 -12.41 21.97
CA ASP A 226 5.38 -11.52 20.94
C ASP A 226 3.96 -11.04 21.27
N SER A 227 3.67 -9.78 20.95
CA SER A 227 2.33 -9.21 21.07
C SER A 227 1.95 -8.41 19.82
N TYR A 228 0.65 -8.33 19.59
CA TYR A 228 0.11 -7.47 18.54
C TYR A 228 -0.10 -6.06 19.10
N PRO A 229 0.15 -5.01 18.29
CA PRO A 229 -0.13 -3.64 18.70
C PRO A 229 -1.58 -3.48 19.15
N VAL A 230 -1.79 -2.72 20.23
CA VAL A 230 -3.12 -2.41 20.74
C VAL A 230 -3.68 -1.23 19.95
N ASN A 231 -4.87 -1.40 19.37
CA ASN A 231 -5.58 -0.40 18.54
C ASN A 231 -4.99 -0.12 17.15
N LEU A 232 -3.92 -0.81 16.75
CA LEU A 232 -3.31 -0.69 15.43
C LEU A 232 -3.12 -2.08 14.84
N ARG A 233 -3.23 -2.18 13.53
CA ARG A 233 -3.00 -3.40 12.77
C ARG A 233 -2.18 -3.07 11.53
N TYR A 234 -0.99 -3.65 11.45
CA TYR A 234 -0.14 -3.59 10.26
C TYR A 234 -0.28 -4.93 9.53
N THR A 235 -0.94 -4.91 8.38
CA THR A 235 -1.30 -6.11 7.64
C THR A 235 -0.42 -6.25 6.41
N PHE A 236 0.32 -7.34 6.29
CA PHE A 236 1.07 -7.67 5.09
C PHE A 236 0.12 -8.19 3.99
N GLN A 237 0.20 -7.61 2.79
CA GLN A 237 -0.65 -7.98 1.65
C GLN A 237 0.15 -8.26 0.38
N TRP A 238 -0.08 -9.42 -0.24
CA TRP A 238 0.48 -9.81 -1.55
C TRP A 238 -0.43 -9.37 -2.70
N PHE A 239 0.14 -8.71 -3.70
CA PHE A 239 -0.53 -8.39 -4.96
C PHE A 239 -0.58 -9.58 -5.93
N GLU A 240 0.42 -10.46 -5.86
CA GLU A 240 0.52 -11.64 -6.72
C GLU A 240 -0.07 -12.91 -6.07
N LYS A 241 -0.57 -13.83 -6.92
CA LYS A 241 -1.19 -15.09 -6.52
C LYS A 241 -0.24 -16.30 -6.68
N ASN A 242 1.03 -16.19 -6.30
CA ASN A 242 1.91 -17.37 -6.29
C ASN A 242 1.56 -18.28 -5.09
N PRO A 243 0.94 -19.47 -5.28
CA PRO A 243 0.49 -20.29 -4.18
C PRO A 243 1.63 -20.81 -3.29
N ALA A 244 2.82 -21.01 -3.86
CA ALA A 244 3.99 -21.45 -3.10
C ALA A 244 4.46 -20.36 -2.13
N VAL A 245 4.46 -19.10 -2.57
CA VAL A 245 4.77 -17.94 -1.73
C VAL A 245 3.70 -17.79 -0.64
N LEU A 246 2.43 -17.88 -0.99
CA LEU A 246 1.33 -17.76 -0.03
C LEU A 246 1.30 -18.88 1.02
N ALA A 247 1.87 -20.05 0.72
CA ALA A 247 1.99 -21.13 1.69
C ALA A 247 3.07 -20.86 2.76
N LEU A 248 4.12 -20.11 2.40
CA LEU A 248 5.22 -19.74 3.30
C LEU A 248 4.94 -18.43 4.04
N ALA A 249 4.29 -17.50 3.37
CA ALA A 249 3.97 -16.16 3.82
C ALA A 249 2.48 -15.87 3.53
N PRO A 250 1.55 -16.31 4.40
CA PRO A 250 0.14 -16.13 4.16
C PRO A 250 -0.25 -14.66 3.96
N ASN A 251 -1.20 -14.42 3.07
CA ASN A 251 -1.77 -13.10 2.90
C ASN A 251 -2.51 -12.65 4.17
N ASN A 252 -2.55 -11.34 4.41
CA ASN A 252 -3.13 -10.74 5.61
C ASN A 252 -2.46 -11.18 6.91
N SER A 253 -1.14 -11.43 6.88
CA SER A 253 -0.38 -11.66 8.11
C SER A 253 -0.19 -10.34 8.86
N ASP A 254 -0.45 -10.34 10.16
CA ASP A 254 -0.34 -9.12 10.98
C ASP A 254 1.03 -9.01 11.63
N ALA A 255 1.58 -7.79 11.69
CA ALA A 255 2.83 -7.53 12.38
C ALA A 255 2.70 -7.74 13.88
N ARG A 256 3.76 -8.28 14.48
CA ARG A 256 3.95 -8.36 15.93
C ARG A 256 5.29 -7.80 16.34
N SER A 257 5.39 -7.40 17.60
CA SER A 257 6.64 -6.97 18.23
C SER A 257 6.90 -7.78 19.49
N LYS A 258 8.13 -7.74 19.97
CA LYS A 258 8.49 -8.22 21.31
C LYS A 258 7.94 -7.30 22.40
#